data_AF-A0AAJ1VY69-F1
#
_entry.id   AF-A0AAJ1VY69-F1
#
_cell.length_a   1.000
_cell.length_b   1.000
_cell.length_c   1.000
_cell.angle_alpha   90.00
_cell.angle_beta   90.00
_cell.angle_gamma   90.00
#
_symmetry.space_group_name_H-M   'P 1'
#
loop_
_entity.id
_entity.type
_entity.pdbx_description
1 polymer ?
#
loop_
_entity_poly.entity_id
_entity_poly.type
_entity_poly.pdbx_seq_one_letter_code
_entity_poly.pdbx_strand_id
1 'polypeptide(L)'
;MSNGGLLQKAMDQQPDGEGEVTGAVVVADVANSGDSGFMSAPMKQGAGLALVALVLSWLLANPTIQSEYAFAGLVPILIFAGSFYLVWNAMGRKQTAVIAVVYILLAASPYAAMSLSSGEITITESELSDDATQITLTIRESGALFGSSADSADVSITYDDDNVYDSTVSFSIDREDGFGEYGEITLTVAEWYQGNAADAAPYIVTVNFDSSSDSMELQSNHLQRTIDDVKSATAGAMGTGSECSDSKDSCIIGVALKSWSGLDAIGDNPPGGLPHADYTVQATLYYDSTAAISYPTVTVVNGVAGWDSNNGEYGGGSAFVGDDGSELPLPGSVDSFELNTKYIQIEDWDQGYGCYHFTVEVTQSSPWSDDSVVSHTSYYEYTEEGGETNGNPTNEAWTSVTSCDD
;
A
#
# COMPACT_ATOMS: atom_id res chain seq x y z
N MET A 1 -100.65 -3.31 8.83
CA MET A 1 -101.23 -4.40 8.02
C MET A 1 -101.13 -3.98 6.56
N SER A 2 -100.59 -4.74 5.61
CA SER A 2 -100.02 -6.11 5.70
C SER A 2 -98.72 -6.23 4.87
N ASN A 3 -98.08 -7.40 4.91
CA ASN A 3 -96.74 -7.69 4.37
C ASN A 3 -96.67 -7.83 2.84
N GLY A 4 -95.44 -7.73 2.29
CA GLY A 4 -95.05 -8.31 0.99
C GLY A 4 -94.38 -7.31 0.04
N GLY A 5 -93.23 -7.60 -0.60
CA GLY A 5 -92.35 -8.79 -0.49
C GLY A 5 -91.14 -8.69 -1.44
N LEU A 6 -90.05 -9.42 -1.16
CA LEU A 6 -88.73 -9.26 -1.82
C LEU A 6 -88.62 -9.65 -3.32
N LEU A 7 -89.74 -9.90 -4.03
CA LEU A 7 -89.72 -10.31 -5.44
C LEU A 7 -90.01 -9.18 -6.44
N GLN A 8 -90.55 -8.03 -6.01
CA GLN A 8 -91.13 -7.06 -6.93
C GLN A 8 -90.07 -6.10 -7.54
N LYS A 9 -89.39 -6.61 -8.58
CA LYS A 9 -88.35 -5.98 -9.44
C LYS A 9 -86.88 -6.11 -9.00
N ALA A 10 -86.36 -7.33 -9.05
CA ALA A 10 -85.01 -7.58 -9.58
C ALA A 10 -85.05 -7.68 -11.12
N MET A 11 -85.74 -6.75 -11.79
CA MET A 11 -86.31 -6.98 -13.13
C MET A 11 -86.42 -5.74 -14.03
N ASP A 12 -85.85 -4.59 -13.63
CA ASP A 12 -85.59 -3.49 -14.58
C ASP A 12 -84.16 -3.67 -15.09
N GLN A 13 -84.11 -4.18 -16.31
CA GLN A 13 -83.04 -4.96 -16.92
C GLN A 13 -81.76 -4.16 -17.28
N GLN A 14 -80.65 -4.90 -17.29
CA GLN A 14 -79.49 -4.72 -18.19
C GLN A 14 -79.87 -4.45 -19.67
N PRO A 15 -78.92 -4.03 -20.52
CA PRO A 15 -77.68 -3.25 -20.29
C PRO A 15 -77.52 -2.13 -21.34
N ASP A 16 -76.35 -1.48 -21.42
CA ASP A 16 -75.53 -1.43 -22.66
C ASP A 16 -74.20 -0.65 -22.48
N GLY A 17 -73.11 -1.24 -22.99
CA GLY A 17 -71.84 -0.62 -23.46
C GLY A 17 -70.94 0.22 -22.52
N GLU A 18 -69.61 0.12 -22.54
CA GLU A 18 -68.64 -0.84 -23.13
C GLU A 18 -67.46 -0.95 -22.12
N GLY A 19 -66.80 -2.11 -21.95
CA GLY A 19 -65.45 -2.39 -22.48
C GLY A 19 -64.35 -1.46 -21.91
N GLU A 20 -63.35 -1.87 -21.12
CA GLU A 20 -62.69 -3.18 -20.89
C GLU A 20 -61.98 -3.14 -19.49
N VAL A 21 -61.88 -4.13 -18.56
CA VAL A 21 -62.00 -5.61 -18.47
C VAL A 21 -60.66 -6.35 -18.72
N THR A 22 -59.89 -6.89 -17.74
CA THR A 22 -60.00 -7.12 -16.27
C THR A 22 -58.56 -7.37 -15.72
N GLY A 23 -58.24 -7.55 -14.43
CA GLY A 23 -59.03 -7.76 -13.20
C GLY A 23 -58.16 -7.58 -11.92
N ALA A 24 -58.73 -7.51 -10.72
CA ALA A 24 -59.09 -8.66 -9.84
C ALA A 24 -57.85 -9.34 -9.20
N VAL A 25 -57.84 -9.73 -7.91
CA VAL A 25 -58.94 -10.19 -7.05
C VAL A 25 -58.94 -9.53 -5.66
N VAL A 26 -60.13 -9.27 -5.11
CA VAL A 26 -60.36 -9.01 -3.68
C VAL A 26 -60.86 -10.30 -3.00
N VAL A 27 -60.33 -10.64 -1.83
CA VAL A 27 -60.95 -11.57 -0.88
C VAL A 27 -61.07 -10.88 0.47
N ALA A 28 -62.26 -10.92 1.06
CA ALA A 28 -62.54 -10.35 2.39
C ALA A 28 -62.79 -11.47 3.41
N ASP A 29 -62.41 -11.18 4.67
CA ASP A 29 -62.64 -11.90 5.93
C ASP A 29 -63.06 -13.39 5.91
N VAL A 30 -62.21 -14.20 6.55
CA VAL A 30 -62.64 -15.38 7.31
C VAL A 30 -62.29 -15.16 8.78
N ALA A 31 -63.28 -14.78 9.58
CA ALA A 31 -63.14 -14.61 11.03
C ALA A 31 -63.02 -15.99 11.73
N ASN A 32 -61.83 -16.58 11.69
CA ASN A 32 -61.59 -17.89 12.30
C ASN A 32 -61.37 -17.76 13.82
N SER A 33 -62.28 -18.34 14.61
CA SER A 33 -62.22 -18.30 16.08
C SER A 33 -61.34 -19.44 16.60
N GLY A 34 -60.01 -19.24 16.57
CA GLY A 34 -59.05 -20.34 16.67
C GLY A 34 -57.69 -20.06 17.34
N ASP A 35 -57.63 -19.14 18.31
CA ASP A 35 -56.81 -19.26 19.54
C ASP A 35 -56.90 -17.95 20.35
N SER A 36 -57.24 -18.05 21.64
CA SER A 36 -57.30 -16.89 22.56
C SER A 36 -55.95 -16.59 23.20
N GLY A 37 -54.88 -16.56 22.40
CA GLY A 37 -53.56 -16.13 22.85
C GLY A 37 -53.59 -14.71 23.44
N PHE A 38 -52.92 -14.53 24.58
CA PHE A 38 -52.97 -13.36 25.49
C PHE A 38 -52.52 -12.00 24.89
N MET A 39 -52.21 -11.93 23.59
CA MET A 39 -51.60 -10.77 22.93
C MET A 39 -52.39 -10.33 21.69
N SER A 40 -52.61 -9.02 21.55
CA SER A 40 -53.25 -8.42 20.37
C SER A 40 -52.34 -8.45 19.14
N ALA A 41 -52.91 -8.26 17.93
CA ALA A 41 -52.15 -8.27 16.68
C ALA A 41 -50.89 -7.36 16.67
N PRO A 42 -50.96 -6.05 17.03
CA PRO A 42 -49.77 -5.21 17.11
C PRO A 42 -48.79 -5.63 18.21
N MET A 43 -49.26 -6.26 19.29
CA MET A 43 -48.39 -6.82 20.32
C MET A 43 -47.64 -8.07 19.83
N LYS A 44 -48.28 -8.94 19.04
CA LYS A 44 -47.64 -10.08 18.36
C LYS A 44 -46.60 -9.60 17.33
N GLN A 45 -46.91 -8.59 16.53
CA GLN A 45 -45.98 -7.99 15.57
C GLN A 45 -44.78 -7.33 16.27
N GLY A 46 -45.02 -6.54 17.31
CA GLY A 46 -43.96 -5.96 18.14
C GLY A 46 -43.07 -7.03 18.76
N ALA A 47 -43.63 -8.04 19.42
CA ALA A 47 -42.86 -9.15 19.99
C ALA A 47 -42.03 -9.91 18.94
N GLY A 48 -42.58 -10.12 17.73
CA GLY A 48 -41.83 -10.70 16.61
C GLY A 48 -40.62 -9.85 16.21
N LEU A 49 -40.80 -8.54 16.08
CA LEU A 49 -39.70 -7.60 15.80
C LEU A 49 -38.68 -7.53 16.95
N ALA A 50 -39.09 -7.69 18.21
CA ALA A 50 -38.14 -7.76 19.34
C ALA A 50 -37.26 -9.02 19.27
N LEU A 51 -37.82 -10.16 18.85
CA LEU A 51 -37.07 -11.40 18.65
C LEU A 51 -36.11 -11.29 17.46
N VAL A 52 -36.53 -10.67 16.36
CA VAL A 52 -35.64 -10.39 15.22
C VAL A 52 -34.52 -9.43 15.62
N ALA A 53 -34.83 -8.35 16.34
CA ALA A 53 -33.83 -7.42 16.86
C ALA A 53 -32.84 -8.12 17.80
N LEU A 54 -33.32 -8.99 18.70
CA LEU A 54 -32.49 -9.76 19.63
C LEU A 54 -31.52 -10.67 18.88
N VAL A 55 -31.99 -11.47 17.93
CA VAL A 55 -31.15 -12.37 17.12
C VAL A 55 -30.13 -11.57 16.28
N LEU A 56 -30.54 -10.44 15.69
CA LEU A 56 -29.62 -9.55 14.98
C LEU A 56 -28.59 -8.90 15.90
N SER A 57 -28.94 -8.51 17.12
CA SER A 57 -27.94 -7.99 18.08
C SER A 57 -26.99 -9.06 18.60
N TRP A 58 -27.39 -10.33 18.70
CA TRP A 58 -26.46 -11.43 18.99
C TRP A 58 -25.51 -11.75 17.83
N LEU A 59 -25.85 -11.40 16.59
CA LEU A 59 -24.96 -11.50 15.44
C LEU A 59 -24.04 -10.27 15.34
N LEU A 60 -24.60 -9.06 15.42
CA LEU A 60 -23.91 -7.80 15.14
C LEU A 60 -23.14 -7.21 16.34
N ALA A 61 -23.27 -7.79 17.54
CA ALA A 61 -22.40 -7.49 18.66
C ALA A 61 -21.13 -8.38 18.69
N ASN A 62 -20.97 -9.31 17.75
CA ASN A 62 -19.73 -10.06 17.56
C ASN A 62 -18.54 -9.09 17.38
N PRO A 63 -17.45 -9.17 18.18
CA PRO A 63 -16.42 -8.13 18.18
C PRO A 63 -15.78 -7.91 16.81
N THR A 64 -15.45 -8.98 16.08
CA THR A 64 -14.98 -8.96 14.68
C THR A 64 -15.88 -8.17 13.72
N ILE A 65 -17.20 -8.16 13.94
CA ILE A 65 -18.15 -7.39 13.11
C ILE A 65 -18.23 -5.93 13.58
N GLN A 66 -17.91 -5.64 14.84
CA GLN A 66 -17.84 -4.28 15.37
C GLN A 66 -16.56 -3.55 14.93
N SER A 67 -15.42 -4.24 14.79
CA SER A 67 -14.20 -3.63 14.23
C SER A 67 -14.34 -3.30 12.75
N GLU A 68 -14.92 -4.19 11.93
CA GLU A 68 -15.24 -3.88 10.52
C GLU A 68 -16.36 -2.82 10.36
N TYR A 69 -17.38 -2.87 11.21
CA TYR A 69 -18.62 -2.09 11.02
C TYR A 69 -19.14 -1.46 12.32
N ALA A 70 -18.40 -0.49 12.88
CA ALA A 70 -18.75 0.23 14.12
C ALA A 70 -20.22 0.72 14.22
N PHE A 71 -20.86 1.10 13.11
CA PHE A 71 -22.25 1.56 13.09
C PHE A 71 -23.32 0.44 12.99
N ALA A 72 -22.94 -0.82 12.78
CA ALA A 72 -23.88 -1.93 12.58
C ALA A 72 -24.80 -2.16 13.79
N GLY A 73 -24.30 -1.91 15.02
CA GLY A 73 -25.08 -2.00 16.26
C GLY A 73 -26.32 -1.08 16.30
N LEU A 74 -26.37 -0.01 15.49
CA LEU A 74 -27.55 0.86 15.40
C LEU A 74 -28.76 0.14 14.77
N VAL A 75 -28.54 -0.85 13.88
CA VAL A 75 -29.62 -1.56 13.17
C VAL A 75 -30.57 -2.29 14.12
N PRO A 76 -30.11 -3.19 15.03
CA PRO A 76 -31.01 -3.84 15.99
C PRO A 76 -31.63 -2.85 16.98
N ILE A 77 -30.93 -1.78 17.37
CA ILE A 77 -31.47 -0.72 18.25
C ILE A 77 -32.69 -0.03 17.60
N LEU A 78 -32.63 0.30 16.30
CA LEU A 78 -33.75 0.88 15.56
C LEU A 78 -34.94 -0.11 15.45
N ILE A 79 -34.68 -1.40 15.26
CA ILE A 79 -35.73 -2.44 15.23
C ILE A 79 -36.35 -2.61 16.63
N PHE A 80 -35.56 -2.59 17.71
CA PHE A 80 -36.05 -2.57 19.08
C PHE A 80 -36.93 -1.34 19.36
N ALA A 81 -36.56 -0.15 18.88
CA ALA A 81 -37.35 1.06 19.05
C ALA A 81 -38.71 0.99 18.32
N GLY A 82 -38.73 0.48 17.08
CA GLY A 82 -39.97 0.25 16.32
C GLY A 82 -40.86 -0.82 16.96
N SER A 83 -40.26 -1.91 17.43
CA SER A 83 -40.92 -2.98 18.17
C SER A 83 -41.56 -2.47 19.48
N PHE A 84 -40.79 -1.72 20.27
CA PHE A 84 -41.20 -1.08 21.52
C PHE A 84 -42.42 -0.19 21.30
N TYR A 85 -42.42 0.65 20.25
CA TYR A 85 -43.55 1.53 19.92
C TYR A 85 -44.85 0.75 19.69
N LEU A 86 -44.80 -0.38 18.96
CA LEU A 86 -45.97 -1.24 18.73
C LEU A 86 -46.49 -1.85 20.05
N VAL A 87 -45.62 -2.40 20.88
CA VAL A 87 -46.00 -3.04 22.17
C VAL A 87 -46.53 -2.01 23.18
N TRP A 88 -45.86 -0.87 23.31
CA TRP A 88 -46.26 0.26 24.17
C TRP A 88 -47.66 0.78 23.81
N ASN A 89 -47.92 0.95 22.51
CA ASN A 89 -49.21 1.41 22.02
C ASN A 89 -50.30 0.35 22.21
N ALA A 90 -49.99 -0.93 21.96
CA ALA A 90 -50.90 -2.05 22.17
C ALA A 90 -51.31 -2.24 23.65
N MET A 91 -50.41 -1.97 24.60
CA MET A 91 -50.71 -2.01 26.06
C MET A 91 -51.35 -0.73 26.59
N GLY A 92 -51.73 0.23 25.73
CA GLY A 92 -52.37 1.47 26.13
C GLY A 92 -51.53 2.32 27.10
N ARG A 93 -50.19 2.23 27.01
CA ARG A 93 -49.20 3.01 27.78
C ARG A 93 -49.20 2.77 29.30
N LYS A 94 -50.01 1.84 29.83
CA LYS A 94 -50.21 1.63 31.28
C LYS A 94 -49.00 1.04 32.02
N GLN A 95 -48.13 0.32 31.32
CA GLN A 95 -46.92 -0.31 31.87
C GLN A 95 -45.63 0.24 31.25
N THR A 96 -45.70 1.43 30.67
CA THR A 96 -44.61 2.26 30.09
C THR A 96 -43.22 1.99 30.67
N ALA A 97 -43.02 2.17 31.98
CA ALA A 97 -41.71 2.02 32.61
C ALA A 97 -41.19 0.57 32.62
N VAL A 98 -42.09 -0.40 32.88
CA VAL A 98 -41.72 -1.83 32.90
C VAL A 98 -41.35 -2.31 31.50
N ILE A 99 -42.13 -1.89 30.48
CA ILE A 99 -41.85 -2.22 29.08
C ILE A 99 -40.50 -1.61 28.67
N ALA A 100 -40.25 -0.34 28.99
CA ALA A 100 -38.98 0.32 28.66
C ALA A 100 -37.77 -0.37 29.30
N VAL A 101 -37.84 -0.71 30.60
CA VAL A 101 -36.77 -1.44 31.30
C VAL A 101 -36.53 -2.82 30.67
N VAL A 102 -37.58 -3.58 30.33
CA VAL A 102 -37.43 -4.88 29.66
C VAL A 102 -36.79 -4.74 28.28
N TYR A 103 -37.16 -3.74 27.49
CA TYR A 103 -36.55 -3.49 26.18
C TYR A 103 -35.09 -3.05 26.27
N ILE A 104 -34.74 -2.19 27.25
CA ILE A 104 -33.36 -1.79 27.52
C ILE A 104 -32.52 -3.00 27.94
N LEU A 105 -33.03 -3.85 28.84
CA LEU A 105 -32.33 -5.07 29.26
C LEU A 105 -32.15 -6.07 28.11
N LEU A 106 -33.16 -6.25 27.25
CA LEU A 106 -33.05 -7.12 26.06
C LEU A 106 -32.01 -6.57 25.06
N ALA A 107 -32.05 -5.28 24.77
CA ALA A 107 -31.12 -4.64 23.84
C ALA A 107 -29.67 -4.62 24.37
N ALA A 108 -29.47 -4.45 25.68
CA ALA A 108 -28.14 -4.48 26.31
C ALA A 108 -27.60 -5.90 26.50
N SER A 109 -28.45 -6.93 26.54
CA SER A 109 -28.06 -8.29 26.94
C SER A 109 -26.97 -8.97 26.08
N PRO A 110 -26.87 -8.76 24.75
CA PRO A 110 -25.80 -9.36 23.95
C PRO A 110 -24.47 -8.64 24.20
N TYR A 111 -24.45 -7.31 24.12
CA TYR A 111 -23.28 -6.49 24.41
C TYR A 111 -22.74 -6.73 25.82
N ALA A 112 -23.63 -6.83 26.82
CA ALA A 112 -23.25 -7.13 28.20
C ALA A 112 -22.75 -8.58 28.41
N ALA A 113 -23.08 -9.51 27.50
CA ALA A 113 -22.55 -10.88 27.53
C ALA A 113 -21.20 -10.99 26.82
N MET A 114 -21.04 -10.32 25.67
CA MET A 114 -19.76 -10.26 24.94
C MET A 114 -18.70 -9.42 25.66
N SER A 115 -19.12 -8.44 26.46
CA SER A 115 -18.28 -7.69 27.40
C SER A 115 -17.81 -8.50 28.63
N LEU A 116 -18.21 -9.78 28.75
CA LEU A 116 -17.69 -10.72 29.75
C LEU A 116 -16.70 -11.74 29.14
N SER A 117 -16.42 -11.65 27.85
CA SER A 117 -15.28 -12.28 27.18
C SER A 117 -14.08 -11.32 27.18
N SER A 118 -12.88 -11.87 26.99
CA SER A 118 -11.70 -11.11 26.56
C SER A 118 -11.98 -10.36 25.25
N GLY A 119 -11.35 -9.20 25.04
CA GLY A 119 -11.48 -8.45 23.80
C GLY A 119 -10.92 -9.20 22.59
N GLU A 120 -11.43 -8.89 21.40
CA GLU A 120 -10.77 -9.25 20.14
C GLU A 120 -9.94 -8.05 19.67
N ILE A 121 -8.66 -8.29 19.40
CA ILE A 121 -7.76 -7.32 18.77
C ILE A 121 -7.91 -7.39 17.24
N THR A 122 -7.74 -6.25 16.57
CA THR A 122 -7.64 -6.15 15.11
C THR A 122 -6.55 -5.14 14.73
N ILE A 123 -5.72 -5.48 13.74
CA ILE A 123 -4.76 -4.59 13.09
C ILE A 123 -5.51 -3.85 11.98
N THR A 124 -5.80 -2.56 12.15
CA THR A 124 -6.58 -1.80 11.17
C THR A 124 -5.76 -1.10 10.10
N GLU A 125 -4.47 -0.86 10.35
CA GLU A 125 -3.60 -0.07 9.46
C GLU A 125 -2.12 -0.35 9.74
N SER A 126 -1.25 -0.13 8.76
CA SER A 126 0.20 -0.07 8.93
C SER A 126 0.80 1.10 8.16
N GLU A 127 1.45 2.02 8.87
CA GLU A 127 2.11 3.21 8.32
C GLU A 127 3.64 3.08 8.40
N LEU A 128 4.36 3.54 7.38
CA LEU A 128 5.82 3.70 7.40
C LEU A 128 6.18 5.11 7.88
N SER A 129 7.22 5.25 8.71
CA SER A 129 7.71 6.56 9.16
C SER A 129 8.33 7.39 8.03
N ASP A 130 8.33 8.73 8.16
CA ASP A 130 8.94 9.68 7.20
C ASP A 130 10.42 9.36 6.86
N ASP A 131 11.14 8.77 7.82
CA ASP A 131 12.55 8.36 7.68
C ASP A 131 12.73 6.89 7.24
N ALA A 132 11.63 6.20 6.94
CA ALA A 132 11.53 4.79 6.60
C ALA A 132 12.13 3.80 7.63
N THR A 133 12.48 4.22 8.85
CA THR A 133 13.11 3.35 9.87
C THR A 133 12.13 2.41 10.57
N GLN A 134 10.87 2.79 10.69
CA GLN A 134 9.89 2.16 11.57
C GLN A 134 8.54 1.98 10.85
N ILE A 135 7.87 0.87 11.13
CA ILE A 135 6.45 0.67 10.77
C ILE A 135 5.63 0.76 12.05
N THR A 136 4.55 1.54 12.02
CA THR A 136 3.58 1.65 13.12
C THR A 136 2.27 0.98 12.73
N LEU A 137 1.78 0.09 13.59
CA LEU A 137 0.53 -0.64 13.43
C LEU A 137 -0.57 0.01 14.27
N THR A 138 -1.71 0.32 13.66
CA THR A 138 -2.89 0.82 14.37
C THR A 138 -3.70 -0.36 14.90
N ILE A 139 -3.70 -0.54 16.22
CA ILE A 139 -4.29 -1.68 16.93
C ILE A 139 -5.59 -1.24 17.61
N ARG A 140 -6.67 -2.02 17.44
CA ARG A 140 -7.95 -1.75 18.12
C ARG A 140 -8.43 -2.97 18.88
N GLU A 141 -9.03 -2.74 20.05
CA GLU A 141 -9.72 -3.77 20.83
C GLU A 141 -11.24 -3.60 20.71
N SER A 142 -11.94 -4.72 20.58
CA SER A 142 -13.39 -4.77 20.40
C SER A 142 -14.05 -5.73 21.39
N GLY A 143 -15.31 -5.46 21.74
CA GLY A 143 -16.13 -6.31 22.63
C GLY A 143 -16.01 -6.03 24.13
N ALA A 144 -14.81 -5.74 24.65
CA ALA A 144 -14.48 -5.73 26.09
C ALA A 144 -14.92 -4.47 26.89
N LEU A 145 -16.18 -4.05 26.77
CA LEU A 145 -16.72 -2.84 27.43
C LEU A 145 -16.59 -2.79 28.98
N PHE A 146 -16.31 -3.92 29.64
CA PHE A 146 -16.06 -4.04 31.08
C PHE A 146 -14.77 -4.82 31.41
N GLY A 147 -13.93 -5.09 30.41
CA GLY A 147 -12.64 -5.76 30.58
C GLY A 147 -11.55 -4.82 31.10
N SER A 148 -10.34 -5.36 31.23
CA SER A 148 -9.11 -4.58 31.23
C SER A 148 -8.59 -4.52 29.79
N SER A 149 -8.40 -3.31 29.25
CA SER A 149 -7.84 -3.12 27.92
C SER A 149 -6.44 -3.73 27.79
N ALA A 150 -6.05 -4.11 26.58
CA ALA A 150 -4.71 -4.60 26.29
C ALA A 150 -3.61 -3.55 26.63
N ASP A 151 -2.58 -3.98 27.38
CA ASP A 151 -1.39 -3.20 27.72
C ASP A 151 -0.09 -3.75 27.08
N SER A 152 -0.20 -4.93 26.47
CA SER A 152 0.90 -5.67 25.85
C SER A 152 0.37 -6.74 24.90
N ALA A 153 1.17 -7.11 23.89
CA ALA A 153 0.86 -8.20 22.95
C ALA A 153 2.14 -8.91 22.50
N ASP A 154 2.04 -10.19 22.18
CA ASP A 154 3.11 -10.96 21.55
C ASP A 154 3.03 -10.77 20.03
N VAL A 155 4.01 -10.02 19.50
CA VAL A 155 4.12 -9.67 18.09
C VAL A 155 5.14 -10.59 17.42
N SER A 156 4.74 -11.23 16.34
CA SER A 156 5.62 -12.08 15.52
C SER A 156 5.60 -11.65 14.05
N ILE A 157 6.71 -11.77 13.34
CA ILE A 157 6.81 -11.48 11.90
C ILE A 157 7.38 -12.69 11.18
N THR A 158 6.75 -13.07 10.06
CA THR A 158 7.25 -14.13 9.17
C THR A 158 7.62 -13.59 7.80
N TYR A 159 8.63 -14.20 7.18
CA TYR A 159 9.11 -13.93 5.81
C TYR A 159 9.58 -15.26 5.20
N ASP A 160 9.16 -15.56 3.96
CA ASP A 160 9.37 -16.86 3.29
C ASP A 160 8.95 -18.07 4.16
N ASP A 161 7.75 -17.98 4.77
CA ASP A 161 7.17 -18.90 5.78
C ASP A 161 7.96 -19.07 7.10
N ASP A 162 9.22 -18.63 7.21
CA ASP A 162 10.03 -18.68 8.43
C ASP A 162 9.73 -17.48 9.37
N ASN A 163 9.83 -17.68 10.68
CA ASN A 163 9.73 -16.60 11.68
C ASN A 163 11.06 -15.87 11.79
N VAL A 164 11.00 -14.53 11.67
CA VAL A 164 12.17 -13.63 11.66
C VAL A 164 12.19 -12.67 12.84
N TYR A 165 11.11 -12.64 13.65
CA TYR A 165 10.94 -11.78 14.82
C TYR A 165 9.86 -12.33 15.74
N ASP A 166 10.16 -12.39 17.04
CA ASP A 166 9.21 -12.65 18.13
C ASP A 166 9.51 -11.68 19.27
N SER A 167 8.53 -10.87 19.71
CA SER A 167 8.70 -9.92 20.80
C SER A 167 7.39 -9.56 21.50
N THR A 168 7.40 -9.55 22.84
CA THR A 168 6.29 -9.00 23.64
C THR A 168 6.42 -7.48 23.71
N VAL A 169 5.55 -6.75 23.00
CA VAL A 169 5.55 -5.28 22.95
C VAL A 169 4.49 -4.72 23.88
N SER A 170 4.85 -3.75 24.72
CA SER A 170 3.90 -2.98 25.54
C SER A 170 3.34 -1.79 24.77
N PHE A 171 2.04 -1.55 24.87
CA PHE A 171 1.34 -0.44 24.24
C PHE A 171 0.17 0.06 25.12
N SER A 172 -0.56 1.07 24.66
CA SER A 172 -1.78 1.55 25.31
C SER A 172 -2.86 1.82 24.29
N ILE A 173 -4.10 1.45 24.63
CA ILE A 173 -5.31 1.84 23.90
C ILE A 173 -5.83 3.11 24.59
N ASP A 174 -5.27 4.26 24.23
CA ASP A 174 -5.53 5.57 24.86
C ASP A 174 -5.73 6.73 23.87
N ARG A 175 -5.88 6.41 22.57
CA ARG A 175 -6.13 7.38 21.49
C ARG A 175 -7.54 7.21 20.93
N GLU A 176 -8.13 8.25 20.35
CA GLU A 176 -9.48 8.23 19.77
C GLU A 176 -9.50 8.98 18.43
N ASP A 177 -10.08 8.37 17.40
CA ASP A 177 -10.23 8.93 16.03
C ASP A 177 -11.69 9.10 15.58
N GLY A 178 -12.65 8.71 16.43
CA GLY A 178 -14.08 8.71 16.14
C GLY A 178 -14.62 7.42 15.50
N PHE A 179 -13.76 6.44 15.22
CA PHE A 179 -14.16 5.05 14.91
C PHE A 179 -14.09 4.15 16.15
N GLY A 180 -13.19 4.46 17.08
CA GLY A 180 -13.12 3.85 18.41
C GLY A 180 -11.93 4.38 19.22
N GLU A 181 -11.69 3.80 20.38
CA GLU A 181 -10.38 3.90 21.03
C GLU A 181 -9.38 2.99 20.28
N TYR A 182 -8.11 3.40 20.21
CA TYR A 182 -7.05 2.66 19.54
C TYR A 182 -5.69 2.86 20.23
N GLY A 183 -4.77 1.93 19.94
CA GLY A 183 -3.37 1.97 20.35
C GLY A 183 -2.44 1.78 19.15
N GLU A 184 -1.14 1.97 19.38
CA GLU A 184 -0.11 1.86 18.35
C GLU A 184 1.02 0.93 18.80
N ILE A 185 1.48 0.06 17.90
CA ILE A 185 2.67 -0.76 18.06
C ILE A 185 3.68 -0.34 16.98
N THR A 186 4.83 0.19 17.40
CA THR A 186 5.91 0.61 16.49
C THR A 186 7.02 -0.44 16.45
N LEU A 187 7.47 -0.80 15.23
CA LEU A 187 8.42 -1.86 14.95
C LEU A 187 9.58 -1.31 14.10
N THR A 188 10.82 -1.45 14.56
CA THR A 188 12.02 -1.02 13.82
C THR A 188 12.28 -1.99 12.66
N VAL A 189 12.20 -1.56 11.41
CA VAL A 189 12.35 -2.44 10.22
C VAL A 189 13.69 -3.18 10.24
N ALA A 190 14.74 -2.49 10.69
CA ALA A 190 16.09 -3.02 10.77
C ALA A 190 16.31 -4.14 11.81
N GLU A 191 15.34 -4.43 12.69
CA GLU A 191 15.45 -5.50 13.69
C GLU A 191 15.00 -6.87 13.17
N TRP A 192 14.32 -6.92 12.01
CA TRP A 192 13.68 -8.13 11.49
C TRP A 192 13.79 -8.36 9.98
N TYR A 193 14.17 -7.34 9.20
CA TYR A 193 14.40 -7.47 7.75
C TYR A 193 15.41 -8.57 7.41
N GLN A 194 15.04 -9.49 6.50
CA GLN A 194 15.91 -10.57 5.97
C GLN A 194 16.12 -10.51 4.45
N GLY A 195 15.43 -9.61 3.74
CA GLY A 195 15.48 -9.53 2.27
C GLY A 195 14.29 -8.78 1.66
N ASN A 196 14.31 -8.61 0.34
CA ASN A 196 13.29 -7.89 -0.42
C ASN A 196 11.92 -8.59 -0.38
N ALA A 197 10.87 -7.84 0.00
CA ALA A 197 9.49 -8.32 -0.01
C ALA A 197 8.96 -8.58 -1.44
N ALA A 198 8.29 -9.70 -1.66
CA ALA A 198 7.71 -10.07 -2.96
C ALA A 198 6.48 -10.98 -2.81
N ASP A 199 5.68 -11.15 -3.87
CA ASP A 199 4.48 -12.01 -3.90
C ASP A 199 4.71 -13.47 -3.42
N ALA A 200 5.96 -13.95 -3.48
CA ALA A 200 6.37 -15.28 -3.03
C ALA A 200 7.02 -15.29 -1.63
N ALA A 201 7.45 -14.14 -1.13
CA ALA A 201 8.05 -13.94 0.18
C ALA A 201 7.56 -12.60 0.79
N PRO A 202 6.28 -12.51 1.17
CA PRO A 202 5.74 -11.33 1.85
C PRO A 202 6.20 -11.30 3.31
N TYR A 203 6.20 -10.11 3.91
CA TYR A 203 6.28 -9.97 5.37
C TYR A 203 4.88 -9.95 5.95
N ILE A 204 4.55 -10.94 6.79
CA ILE A 204 3.28 -11.00 7.51
C ILE A 204 3.55 -10.74 8.98
N VAL A 205 2.95 -9.69 9.54
CA VAL A 205 2.96 -9.44 10.98
C VAL A 205 1.71 -10.04 11.61
N THR A 206 1.87 -10.69 12.76
CA THR A 206 0.79 -11.24 13.58
C THR A 206 0.88 -10.67 14.99
N VAL A 207 -0.23 -10.21 15.54
CA VAL A 207 -0.34 -9.64 16.88
C VAL A 207 -1.26 -10.51 17.72
N ASN A 208 -0.76 -10.99 18.86
CA ASN A 208 -1.46 -11.96 19.72
C ASN A 208 -1.68 -11.39 21.13
N PHE A 209 -2.90 -11.54 21.67
CA PHE A 209 -3.26 -11.09 23.01
C PHE A 209 -4.25 -12.06 23.67
N ASP A 210 -3.86 -12.67 24.79
CA ASP A 210 -4.58 -13.74 25.51
C ASP A 210 -5.03 -14.91 24.61
N SER A 211 -6.21 -14.80 23.98
CA SER A 211 -6.76 -15.79 23.04
C SER A 211 -7.25 -15.17 21.73
N SER A 212 -6.95 -13.89 21.50
CA SER A 212 -7.15 -13.18 20.24
C SER A 212 -5.82 -13.13 19.47
N SER A 213 -5.92 -13.20 18.15
CA SER A 213 -4.81 -13.18 17.21
C SER A 213 -5.32 -12.61 15.90
N ASP A 214 -4.59 -11.67 15.31
CA ASP A 214 -4.88 -11.08 14.01
C ASP A 214 -3.58 -10.82 13.24
N SER A 215 -3.65 -10.81 11.91
CA SER A 215 -2.47 -10.77 11.04
C SER A 215 -2.66 -9.93 9.78
N MET A 216 -1.62 -9.18 9.41
CA MET A 216 -1.60 -8.27 8.26
C MET A 216 -0.35 -8.50 7.39
N GLU A 217 -0.54 -8.50 6.08
CA GLU A 217 0.55 -8.42 5.10
C GLU A 217 1.06 -6.98 5.01
N LEU A 218 2.35 -6.77 5.29
CA LEU A 218 2.98 -5.45 5.21
C LEU A 218 3.25 -5.06 3.76
N GLN A 219 3.09 -3.78 3.44
CA GLN A 219 3.20 -3.29 2.07
C GLN A 219 4.61 -3.50 1.49
N SER A 220 4.72 -4.30 0.42
CA SER A 220 6.00 -4.76 -0.12
C SER A 220 6.94 -3.62 -0.56
N ASN A 221 6.41 -2.50 -1.06
CA ASN A 221 7.22 -1.33 -1.43
C ASN A 221 7.95 -0.70 -0.23
N HIS A 222 7.40 -0.78 0.99
CA HIS A 222 8.07 -0.32 2.21
C HIS A 222 9.26 -1.21 2.60
N LEU A 223 9.35 -2.42 2.01
CA LEU A 223 10.22 -3.53 2.39
C LEU A 223 10.98 -4.12 1.19
N GLN A 224 11.14 -3.34 0.11
CA GLN A 224 12.10 -3.57 -0.96
C GLN A 224 13.25 -2.55 -0.77
N ARG A 225 14.39 -3.04 -0.31
CA ARG A 225 15.52 -2.22 0.18
C ARG A 225 16.91 -2.75 -0.16
N THR A 226 17.04 -4.03 -0.51
CA THR A 226 18.30 -4.65 -0.93
C THR A 226 18.52 -4.39 -2.42
N ILE A 227 19.70 -3.88 -2.78
CA ILE A 227 20.13 -3.74 -4.17
C ILE A 227 20.54 -5.12 -4.68
N ASP A 228 19.81 -5.65 -5.66
CA ASP A 228 20.06 -6.98 -6.26
C ASP A 228 20.70 -6.86 -7.66
N ASP A 229 20.49 -5.75 -8.38
CA ASP A 229 21.06 -5.48 -9.70
C ASP A 229 21.57 -4.03 -9.84
N VAL A 230 22.60 -3.88 -10.66
CA VAL A 230 23.29 -2.62 -10.97
C VAL A 230 23.59 -2.61 -12.46
N LYS A 231 23.41 -1.47 -13.12
CA LYS A 231 23.78 -1.27 -14.54
C LYS A 231 24.52 0.06 -14.71
N SER A 232 25.43 0.13 -15.68
CA SER A 232 26.25 1.32 -15.94
C SER A 232 26.23 1.67 -17.43
N ALA A 233 26.31 2.96 -17.75
CA ALA A 233 26.48 3.41 -19.12
C ALA A 233 27.24 4.74 -19.21
N THR A 234 27.86 4.96 -20.36
CA THR A 234 28.48 6.23 -20.74
C THR A 234 27.98 6.69 -22.11
N ALA A 235 28.06 8.00 -22.37
CA ALA A 235 27.79 8.59 -23.67
C ALA A 235 28.83 9.67 -23.99
N GLY A 236 29.47 9.57 -25.15
CA GLY A 236 30.38 10.60 -25.64
C GLY A 236 29.65 11.88 -26.00
N ALA A 237 30.18 13.03 -25.57
CA ALA A 237 29.77 14.34 -26.04
C ALA A 237 30.54 14.67 -27.33
N MET A 238 29.82 14.96 -28.43
CA MET A 238 30.41 15.34 -29.70
C MET A 238 30.68 16.84 -29.76
N GLY A 239 31.88 17.23 -30.20
CA GLY A 239 32.20 18.59 -30.63
C GLY A 239 32.29 18.68 -32.15
N THR A 240 32.15 19.90 -32.69
CA THR A 240 32.28 20.14 -34.13
C THR A 240 33.00 21.45 -34.47
N GLY A 241 33.61 21.51 -35.65
CA GLY A 241 34.22 22.74 -36.17
C GLY A 241 35.31 23.29 -35.25
N SER A 242 35.09 24.46 -34.64
CA SER A 242 36.07 25.12 -33.78
C SER A 242 36.29 24.48 -32.41
N GLU A 243 35.48 23.48 -32.04
CA GLU A 243 35.70 22.66 -30.84
C GLU A 243 36.71 21.53 -31.11
N CYS A 244 36.94 21.19 -32.38
CA CYS A 244 37.90 20.19 -32.82
C CYS A 244 39.15 20.82 -33.43
N SER A 245 40.22 20.04 -33.55
CA SER A 245 41.39 20.43 -34.35
C SER A 245 41.06 20.56 -35.84
N ASP A 246 41.71 21.47 -36.57
CA ASP A 246 41.54 21.70 -38.02
C ASP A 246 41.62 20.44 -38.93
N SER A 247 42.11 19.31 -38.42
CA SER A 247 42.19 18.00 -39.09
C SER A 247 41.00 17.06 -38.85
N LYS A 248 40.01 17.45 -38.04
CA LYS A 248 38.86 16.61 -37.63
C LYS A 248 37.53 17.30 -37.98
N ASP A 249 36.59 16.56 -38.57
CA ASP A 249 35.22 17.03 -38.85
C ASP A 249 34.37 16.99 -37.57
N SER A 250 34.56 15.96 -36.75
CA SER A 250 33.98 15.80 -35.41
C SER A 250 34.94 15.10 -34.46
N CYS A 251 34.78 15.36 -33.17
CA CYS A 251 35.65 14.86 -32.09
C CYS A 251 34.83 14.59 -30.82
N ILE A 252 35.36 13.75 -29.92
CA ILE A 252 34.85 13.61 -28.56
C ILE A 252 35.40 14.78 -27.73
N ILE A 253 34.51 15.54 -27.10
CA ILE A 253 34.87 16.64 -26.18
C ILE A 253 34.71 16.25 -24.71
N GLY A 254 34.20 15.05 -24.44
CA GLY A 254 34.11 14.46 -23.11
C GLY A 254 33.09 13.32 -23.03
N VAL A 255 32.78 12.85 -21.81
CA VAL A 255 31.77 11.80 -21.58
C VAL A 255 30.79 12.19 -20.47
N ALA A 256 29.52 11.82 -20.66
CA ALA A 256 28.52 11.80 -19.59
C ALA A 256 28.41 10.37 -19.04
N LEU A 257 28.30 10.24 -17.71
CA LEU A 257 28.22 8.97 -17.00
C LEU A 257 26.80 8.78 -16.41
N LYS A 258 26.30 7.55 -16.41
CA LYS A 258 25.02 7.15 -15.80
C LYS A 258 25.11 5.78 -15.13
N SER A 259 24.37 5.61 -14.05
CA SER A 259 24.21 4.32 -13.37
C SER A 259 22.75 4.07 -13.03
N TRP A 260 22.41 2.80 -12.84
CA TRP A 260 21.13 2.36 -12.28
C TRP A 260 21.41 1.34 -11.19
N SER A 261 20.63 1.36 -10.10
CA SER A 261 20.80 0.47 -8.96
C SER A 261 19.45 0.20 -8.31
N GLY A 262 19.15 -1.07 -8.00
CA GLY A 262 17.83 -1.43 -7.48
C GLY A 262 17.53 -2.92 -7.47
N LEU A 263 16.25 -3.24 -7.58
CA LEU A 263 15.72 -4.60 -7.72
C LEU A 263 15.97 -5.14 -9.14
N ASP A 264 16.30 -6.42 -9.29
CA ASP A 264 16.49 -7.05 -10.62
C ASP A 264 15.28 -6.84 -11.54
N ALA A 265 15.56 -6.64 -12.83
CA ALA A 265 14.58 -6.38 -13.87
C ALA A 265 14.78 -7.35 -15.04
N ILE A 266 13.69 -7.92 -15.55
CA ILE A 266 13.72 -9.03 -16.52
C ILE A 266 14.58 -8.68 -17.77
N GLY A 267 15.76 -9.29 -17.85
CA GLY A 267 16.70 -9.14 -18.96
C GLY A 267 17.58 -7.89 -18.87
N ASP A 268 17.94 -7.32 -20.02
CA ASP A 268 18.90 -6.20 -20.09
C ASP A 268 18.27 -4.82 -19.75
N ASN A 269 17.06 -4.79 -19.19
CA ASN A 269 16.40 -3.57 -18.73
C ASN A 269 17.09 -3.00 -17.48
N PRO A 270 17.10 -1.68 -17.25
CA PRO A 270 17.55 -1.11 -15.97
C PRO A 270 16.77 -1.68 -14.77
N PRO A 271 17.42 -1.86 -13.60
CA PRO A 271 16.77 -2.35 -12.38
C PRO A 271 15.60 -1.45 -11.92
N GLY A 272 14.67 -2.02 -11.15
CA GLY A 272 13.57 -1.28 -10.52
C GLY A 272 14.06 -0.40 -9.37
N GLY A 273 13.63 0.86 -9.32
CA GLY A 273 14.02 1.78 -8.24
C GLY A 273 13.52 1.35 -6.87
N LEU A 274 14.32 1.59 -5.82
CA LEU A 274 13.99 1.30 -4.43
C LEU A 274 13.86 2.62 -3.62
N PRO A 275 12.63 3.07 -3.28
CA PRO A 275 12.41 4.37 -2.59
C PRO A 275 13.01 4.45 -1.18
N HIS A 276 13.17 3.32 -0.49
CA HIS A 276 13.60 3.25 0.91
C HIS A 276 14.93 2.51 1.12
N ALA A 277 15.75 2.42 0.06
CA ALA A 277 17.08 1.83 0.13
C ALA A 277 18.13 2.89 0.49
N ASP A 278 18.93 2.60 1.51
CA ASP A 278 20.16 3.34 1.82
C ASP A 278 21.35 2.58 1.19
N TYR A 279 22.15 3.25 0.36
CA TYR A 279 23.29 2.62 -0.32
C TYR A 279 24.38 3.61 -0.72
N THR A 280 25.58 3.11 -1.01
CA THR A 280 26.72 3.91 -1.50
C THR A 280 27.15 3.42 -2.88
N VAL A 281 27.31 4.34 -3.82
CA VAL A 281 27.75 4.07 -5.20
C VAL A 281 29.15 4.61 -5.44
N GLN A 282 30.02 3.74 -5.94
CA GLN A 282 31.35 4.06 -6.46
C GLN A 282 31.33 3.87 -7.98
N ALA A 283 31.80 4.85 -8.75
CA ALA A 283 31.77 4.81 -10.21
C ALA A 283 33.12 5.22 -10.80
N THR A 284 33.74 4.35 -11.59
CA THR A 284 35.09 4.55 -12.14
C THR A 284 35.15 4.17 -13.61
N LEU A 285 35.60 5.10 -14.45
CA LEU A 285 35.98 4.85 -15.85
C LEU A 285 37.46 4.49 -15.89
N TYR A 286 37.79 3.38 -16.53
CA TYR A 286 39.15 2.89 -16.73
C TYR A 286 39.55 2.95 -18.21
N TYR A 287 40.84 3.14 -18.45
CA TYR A 287 41.53 2.82 -19.71
C TYR A 287 42.53 1.70 -19.42
N ASP A 288 42.41 0.56 -20.12
CA ASP A 288 43.04 -0.72 -19.77
C ASP A 288 42.82 -1.12 -18.29
N SER A 289 43.74 -0.69 -17.42
CA SER A 289 43.81 -0.94 -15.97
C SER A 289 44.13 0.32 -15.15
N THR A 290 44.12 1.48 -15.79
CA THR A 290 44.34 2.81 -15.18
C THR A 290 42.99 3.50 -15.02
N ALA A 291 42.68 4.00 -13.83
CA ALA A 291 41.48 4.83 -13.64
C ALA A 291 41.65 6.16 -14.37
N ALA A 292 40.79 6.42 -15.37
CA ALA A 292 40.73 7.65 -16.15
C ALA A 292 39.78 8.67 -15.51
N ILE A 293 38.67 8.21 -14.92
CA ILE A 293 37.76 9.01 -14.09
C ILE A 293 37.45 8.20 -12.83
N SER A 294 37.60 8.78 -11.64
CA SER A 294 37.07 8.22 -10.39
C SER A 294 36.04 9.19 -9.83
N TYR A 295 34.76 8.91 -10.08
CA TYR A 295 33.67 9.83 -9.73
C TYR A 295 33.50 9.89 -8.20
N PRO A 296 33.12 11.04 -7.62
CA PRO A 296 32.93 11.17 -6.18
C PRO A 296 31.88 10.19 -5.66
N THR A 297 32.14 9.62 -4.48
CA THR A 297 31.22 8.72 -3.77
C THR A 297 29.82 9.32 -3.71
N VAL A 298 28.85 8.63 -4.29
CA VAL A 298 27.44 9.00 -4.16
C VAL A 298 26.86 8.26 -2.97
N THR A 299 26.24 8.98 -2.04
CA THR A 299 25.46 8.39 -0.96
C THR A 299 23.98 8.54 -1.29
N VAL A 300 23.22 7.45 -1.19
CA VAL A 300 21.76 7.45 -1.29
C VAL A 300 21.19 7.14 0.09
N VAL A 301 20.25 7.96 0.54
CA VAL A 301 19.50 7.77 1.79
C VAL A 301 18.03 8.02 1.52
N ASN A 302 17.17 7.04 1.83
CA ASN A 302 15.71 7.09 1.63
C ASN A 302 15.30 7.74 0.29
N GLY A 303 15.86 7.21 -0.82
CA GLY A 303 15.55 7.66 -2.17
C GLY A 303 16.19 8.99 -2.62
N VAL A 304 17.03 9.62 -1.79
CA VAL A 304 17.75 10.85 -2.14
C VAL A 304 19.25 10.57 -2.30
N ALA A 305 19.73 10.66 -3.53
CA ALA A 305 21.15 10.58 -3.88
C ALA A 305 21.82 11.95 -3.72
N GLY A 306 23.06 11.99 -3.23
CA GLY A 306 23.88 13.20 -3.11
C GLY A 306 25.38 12.94 -3.21
N TRP A 307 26.11 13.89 -3.80
CA TRP A 307 27.55 13.78 -4.06
C TRP A 307 28.25 15.15 -4.10
N ASP A 308 29.54 15.20 -3.75
CA ASP A 308 30.35 16.43 -3.86
C ASP A 308 30.80 16.68 -5.31
N SER A 309 31.07 17.95 -5.60
CA SER A 309 31.79 18.45 -6.78
C SER A 309 33.28 18.07 -6.89
N ASN A 310 33.87 17.48 -5.84
CA ASN A 310 35.31 17.38 -5.63
C ASN A 310 36.06 18.70 -5.90
N ASN A 311 35.65 19.78 -5.22
CA ASN A 311 36.18 21.13 -5.40
C ASN A 311 35.88 21.79 -6.78
N GLY A 312 34.99 21.21 -7.58
CA GLY A 312 34.52 21.77 -8.87
C GLY A 312 34.98 21.01 -10.12
N GLU A 313 35.69 19.89 -9.95
CA GLU A 313 36.03 18.94 -11.02
C GLU A 313 34.78 18.30 -11.62
N TYR A 314 33.82 17.94 -10.77
CA TYR A 314 32.54 17.32 -11.13
C TYR A 314 31.34 18.22 -10.80
N GLY A 315 30.19 17.92 -11.41
CA GLY A 315 28.94 18.63 -11.17
C GLY A 315 28.30 18.17 -9.86
N GLY A 316 28.78 18.66 -8.71
CA GLY A 316 28.21 18.34 -7.39
C GLY A 316 26.71 18.65 -7.30
N GLY A 317 25.94 17.76 -6.66
CA GLY A 317 24.48 17.83 -6.70
C GLY A 317 23.76 16.74 -5.92
N SER A 318 22.48 16.59 -6.26
CA SER A 318 21.57 15.60 -5.69
C SER A 318 20.50 15.19 -6.71
N ALA A 319 20.02 13.94 -6.63
CA ALA A 319 18.95 13.41 -7.47
C ALA A 319 17.96 12.59 -6.63
N PHE A 320 16.71 12.51 -7.08
CA PHE A 320 15.76 11.53 -6.55
C PHE A 320 15.93 10.21 -7.32
N VAL A 321 15.92 9.11 -6.58
CA VAL A 321 16.00 7.73 -7.09
C VAL A 321 15.04 6.87 -6.27
N GLY A 322 14.52 5.78 -6.86
CA GLY A 322 13.41 5.04 -6.28
C GLY A 322 12.10 5.34 -7.00
N ASP A 323 11.27 6.23 -6.45
CA ASP A 323 9.95 6.56 -6.99
C ASP A 323 9.99 7.10 -8.43
N ASP A 324 10.96 7.97 -8.74
CA ASP A 324 11.21 8.50 -10.10
C ASP A 324 11.97 7.50 -11.01
N GLY A 325 12.31 6.32 -10.50
CA GLY A 325 13.11 5.28 -11.15
C GLY A 325 14.52 5.13 -10.56
N SER A 326 15.29 4.18 -11.09
CA SER A 326 16.64 3.85 -10.61
C SER A 326 17.77 4.67 -11.25
N GLU A 327 17.48 5.58 -12.19
CA GLU A 327 18.53 6.31 -12.92
C GLU A 327 19.23 7.35 -12.04
N LEU A 328 20.48 7.06 -11.70
CA LEU A 328 21.39 7.98 -11.05
C LEU A 328 22.28 8.65 -12.12
N PRO A 329 22.06 9.94 -12.45
CA PRO A 329 22.96 10.69 -13.32
C PRO A 329 24.26 11.00 -12.58
N LEU A 330 25.40 10.89 -13.28
CA LEU A 330 26.73 11.18 -12.73
C LEU A 330 27.37 12.33 -13.54
N PRO A 331 26.87 13.58 -13.37
CA PRO A 331 27.22 14.71 -14.22
C PRO A 331 28.65 15.24 -14.01
N GLY A 332 29.31 15.56 -15.12
CA GLY A 332 30.51 16.40 -15.09
C GLY A 332 30.20 17.89 -14.89
N SER A 333 31.17 18.74 -15.19
CA SER A 333 31.09 20.19 -14.96
C SER A 333 30.40 20.96 -16.09
N VAL A 334 30.55 20.53 -17.35
CA VAL A 334 30.15 21.28 -18.57
C VAL A 334 28.84 20.75 -19.16
N ASP A 335 27.93 21.65 -19.53
CA ASP A 335 26.61 21.31 -20.10
C ASP A 335 26.70 20.84 -21.57
N SER A 336 26.10 19.69 -21.88
CA SER A 336 25.83 19.22 -23.26
C SER A 336 24.33 19.31 -23.56
N PHE A 337 23.98 20.08 -24.59
CA PHE A 337 22.61 20.16 -25.08
C PHE A 337 22.16 18.87 -25.78
N GLU A 338 23.08 18.17 -26.46
CA GLU A 338 22.75 16.96 -27.22
C GLU A 338 22.44 15.76 -26.31
N LEU A 339 23.22 15.61 -25.23
CA LEU A 339 23.02 14.56 -24.23
C LEU A 339 21.96 14.94 -23.16
N ASN A 340 21.47 16.18 -23.18
CA ASN A 340 20.56 16.76 -22.17
C ASN A 340 21.07 16.55 -20.72
N THR A 341 22.39 16.64 -20.52
CA THR A 341 23.07 16.46 -19.23
C THR A 341 24.46 17.08 -19.28
N LYS A 342 25.22 17.04 -18.17
CA LYS A 342 26.60 17.51 -18.13
C LYS A 342 27.61 16.38 -18.36
N TYR A 343 28.71 16.72 -19.04
CA TYR A 343 29.82 15.82 -19.33
C TYR A 343 31.10 16.25 -18.60
N ILE A 344 32.01 15.29 -18.44
CA ILE A 344 33.38 15.47 -17.92
C ILE A 344 34.28 15.65 -19.13
N GLN A 345 35.04 16.75 -19.18
CA GLN A 345 35.74 17.15 -20.41
C GLN A 345 36.86 16.17 -20.76
N ILE A 346 37.14 15.99 -22.05
CA ILE A 346 38.17 15.05 -22.51
C ILE A 346 39.57 15.38 -21.93
N GLU A 347 39.87 16.65 -21.70
CA GLU A 347 41.14 17.09 -21.07
C GLU A 347 41.32 16.61 -19.61
N ASP A 348 40.24 16.19 -18.94
CA ASP A 348 40.27 15.72 -17.55
C ASP A 348 40.57 14.21 -17.43
N TRP A 349 40.46 13.42 -18.52
CA TRP A 349 40.54 11.95 -18.45
C TRP A 349 41.24 11.22 -19.61
N ASP A 350 41.46 11.85 -20.77
CA ASP A 350 42.00 11.18 -21.97
C ASP A 350 43.36 10.48 -21.72
N GLN A 351 43.41 9.18 -22.03
CA GLN A 351 44.64 8.38 -22.05
C GLN A 351 45.04 7.96 -23.48
N GLY A 352 44.27 8.37 -24.49
CA GLY A 352 44.38 7.99 -25.90
C GLY A 352 43.22 7.11 -26.39
N TYR A 353 43.22 6.83 -27.69
CA TYR A 353 42.31 5.89 -28.34
C TYR A 353 42.50 4.43 -27.84
N GLY A 354 41.47 3.61 -28.00
CA GLY A 354 41.39 2.24 -27.51
C GLY A 354 40.20 2.02 -26.59
N CYS A 355 40.21 0.90 -25.86
CA CYS A 355 39.06 0.49 -25.06
C CYS A 355 39.06 1.08 -23.65
N TYR A 356 37.93 1.66 -23.29
CA TYR A 356 37.56 2.13 -21.97
C TYR A 356 36.48 1.22 -21.38
N HIS A 357 36.46 1.07 -20.06
CA HIS A 357 35.39 0.35 -19.36
C HIS A 357 34.93 1.09 -18.11
N PHE A 358 33.61 1.12 -17.90
CA PHE A 358 32.97 1.88 -16.86
C PHE A 358 32.34 0.96 -15.83
N THR A 359 33.03 0.80 -14.70
CA THR A 359 32.58 0.00 -13.57
C THR A 359 31.81 0.85 -12.58
N VAL A 360 30.64 0.36 -12.17
CA VAL A 360 29.86 0.88 -11.05
C VAL A 360 29.75 -0.22 -10.00
N GLU A 361 30.08 0.12 -8.77
CA GLU A 361 30.03 -0.75 -7.59
C GLU A 361 29.07 -0.14 -6.57
N VAL A 362 28.16 -0.95 -6.04
CA VAL A 362 27.19 -0.54 -5.02
C VAL A 362 27.40 -1.37 -3.76
N THR A 363 27.33 -0.71 -2.61
CA THR A 363 27.46 -1.34 -1.29
C THR A 363 26.33 -0.89 -0.37
N GLN A 364 25.91 -1.81 0.50
CA GLN A 364 24.91 -1.58 1.55
C GLN A 364 25.36 -2.21 2.85
N SER A 365 25.11 -1.51 3.97
CA SER A 365 25.38 -2.04 5.30
C SER A 365 24.27 -2.97 5.78
N SER A 366 24.62 -3.83 6.74
CA SER A 366 23.65 -4.58 7.54
C SER A 366 22.56 -3.65 8.13
N PRO A 367 21.27 -4.04 8.12
CA PRO A 367 20.74 -5.35 7.73
C PRO A 367 20.36 -5.48 6.24
N TRP A 368 20.53 -4.43 5.43
CA TRP A 368 20.08 -4.44 4.02
C TRP A 368 20.92 -5.36 3.12
N SER A 369 22.20 -5.54 3.45
CA SER A 369 23.12 -6.52 2.84
C SER A 369 24.20 -6.96 3.85
N ASP A 370 25.04 -7.93 3.48
CA ASP A 370 26.18 -8.45 4.24
C ASP A 370 27.51 -7.69 3.99
N ASP A 371 27.42 -6.38 3.70
CA ASP A 371 28.50 -5.52 3.20
C ASP A 371 29.11 -6.00 1.85
N SER A 372 28.38 -6.84 1.08
CA SER A 372 28.80 -7.27 -0.26
C SER A 372 28.68 -6.16 -1.31
N VAL A 373 29.44 -6.33 -2.40
CA VAL A 373 29.47 -5.42 -3.55
C VAL A 373 28.63 -6.00 -4.69
N VAL A 374 27.63 -5.25 -5.15
CA VAL A 374 26.95 -5.52 -6.42
C VAL A 374 27.56 -4.61 -7.49
N SER A 375 28.03 -5.18 -8.60
CA SER A 375 28.88 -4.47 -9.56
C SER A 375 28.52 -4.73 -11.02
N HIS A 376 28.64 -3.71 -11.86
CA HIS A 376 28.44 -3.79 -13.31
C HIS A 376 29.56 -3.08 -14.07
N THR A 377 30.00 -3.63 -15.19
CA THR A 377 30.99 -3.00 -16.08
C THR A 377 30.47 -2.99 -17.52
N SER A 378 30.38 -1.79 -18.10
CA SER A 378 30.06 -1.56 -19.52
C SER A 378 31.32 -1.14 -20.29
N TYR A 379 31.43 -1.56 -21.55
CA TYR A 379 32.66 -1.40 -22.36
C TYR A 379 32.42 -0.45 -23.55
N TYR A 380 33.45 0.34 -23.87
CA TYR A 380 33.41 1.40 -24.87
C TYR A 380 34.73 1.49 -25.64
N GLU A 381 34.66 1.52 -26.96
CA GLU A 381 35.82 1.72 -27.84
C GLU A 381 35.86 3.19 -28.30
N TYR A 382 37.01 3.85 -28.08
CA TYR A 382 37.27 5.23 -28.52
C TYR A 382 38.21 5.23 -29.73
N THR A 383 37.69 5.50 -30.92
CA THR A 383 38.43 5.43 -32.20
C THR A 383 38.52 6.78 -32.91
N GLU A 384 39.51 6.89 -33.80
CA GLU A 384 39.58 7.90 -34.86
C GLU A 384 39.48 7.21 -36.23
N GLU A 385 38.45 7.53 -37.00
CA GLU A 385 38.16 6.95 -38.32
C GLU A 385 38.34 7.96 -39.47
N GLY A 386 38.65 7.46 -40.66
CA GLY A 386 38.83 8.26 -41.88
C GLY A 386 40.31 8.51 -42.22
N GLY A 387 40.62 9.69 -42.77
CA GLY A 387 42.00 10.10 -43.05
C GLY A 387 42.77 9.34 -44.16
N GLU A 388 42.23 8.26 -44.75
CA GLU A 388 42.93 7.46 -45.78
C GLU A 388 43.17 8.22 -47.11
N THR A 389 44.26 8.97 -47.12
CA THR A 389 44.86 9.73 -48.22
C THR A 389 44.13 11.02 -48.66
N ASN A 390 44.95 11.98 -49.12
CA ASN A 390 44.59 13.29 -49.69
C ASN A 390 44.14 14.40 -48.71
N GLY A 391 44.29 14.21 -47.40
CA GLY A 391 44.03 15.26 -46.41
C GLY A 391 42.55 15.57 -46.20
N ASN A 392 41.69 14.56 -46.39
CA ASN A 392 40.35 14.59 -45.83
C ASN A 392 40.46 14.52 -44.30
N PRO A 393 39.59 15.22 -43.56
CA PRO A 393 39.55 15.15 -42.10
C PRO A 393 39.14 13.76 -41.59
N THR A 394 39.47 13.51 -40.33
CA THR A 394 39.04 12.34 -39.55
C THR A 394 37.80 12.65 -38.70
N ASN A 395 37.17 11.62 -38.16
CA ASN A 395 36.08 11.73 -37.19
C ASN A 395 36.37 10.79 -36.02
N GLU A 396 36.03 11.20 -34.80
CA GLU A 396 36.13 10.32 -33.64
C GLU A 396 34.79 9.67 -33.31
N ALA A 397 34.82 8.49 -32.69
CA ALA A 397 33.64 7.78 -32.23
C ALA A 397 33.84 7.20 -30.83
N TRP A 398 32.77 7.24 -30.03
CA TRP A 398 32.68 6.58 -28.73
C TRP A 398 31.60 5.50 -28.81
N THR A 399 32.02 4.25 -29.01
CA THR A 399 31.12 3.15 -29.41
C THR A 399 31.00 2.12 -28.30
N SER A 400 29.78 1.81 -27.85
CA SER A 400 29.59 0.72 -26.87
C SER A 400 29.88 -0.64 -27.49
N VAL A 401 30.67 -1.46 -26.79
CA VAL A 401 31.08 -2.81 -27.18
C VAL A 401 30.79 -3.81 -26.07
N THR A 402 30.90 -5.11 -26.35
CA THR A 402 30.63 -6.17 -25.35
C THR A 402 31.80 -6.47 -24.41
N SER A 403 33.02 -6.07 -24.80
CA SER A 403 34.29 -6.48 -24.19
C SER A 403 35.44 -5.68 -24.79
N CYS A 404 36.55 -5.50 -24.06
CA CYS A 404 37.81 -4.93 -24.59
C CYS A 404 38.76 -5.97 -25.23
N ASP A 405 38.24 -7.10 -25.71
CA ASP A 405 39.02 -8.18 -26.33
C ASP A 405 38.86 -8.18 -27.87
N ASP A 406 39.98 -8.26 -28.60
CA ASP A 406 40.10 -8.43 -30.08
C ASP A 406 39.65 -9.82 -30.61
#